data_AF-A0A9W8FIH1-F1
#
_entry.id   AF-A0A9W8FIH1-F1
#
_cell.length_a   1.000
_cell.length_b   1.000
_cell.length_c   1.000
_cell.angle_alpha   90.00
_cell.angle_beta   90.00
_cell.angle_gamma   90.00
#
_symmetry.space_group_name_H-M   'P 1'
#
loop_
_entity.id
_entity.type
_entity.pdbx_description
1 polymer ?
#
loop_
_entity_poly.entity_id
_entity_poly.type
_entity_poly.pdbx_seq_one_letter_code
_entity_poly.pdbx_strand_id
1 'polypeptide(L)'
;MAVYAASEQNNSQSLTPPAQGEPRSETSQSPEGSKLQSKNNDGDDDDDDDDDEWDKRIQRTGCFEENERLLVCHADTGDWRKCAKEMLAFKECMKQHGRFQDNN
;
A
#
# COMPACT_ATOMS: atom_id res chain seq x y z
N MET A 1 -2.10 -50.22 32.29
CA MET A 1 -3.15 -49.17 32.36
C MET A 1 -2.70 -48.19 33.44
N ALA A 2 -2.67 -46.86 33.31
CA ALA A 2 -3.04 -45.90 32.29
C ALA A 2 -2.21 -44.63 32.63
N VAL A 3 -1.54 -44.06 31.63
CA VAL A 3 -1.77 -42.71 31.05
C VAL A 3 -0.97 -41.57 31.70
N TYR A 4 -0.33 -40.84 30.81
CA TYR A 4 0.54 -39.68 30.98
C TYR A 4 -0.13 -38.55 31.77
N ALA A 5 0.66 -37.83 32.56
CA ALA A 5 0.35 -36.47 32.98
C ALA A 5 1.60 -35.61 32.77
N ALA A 6 1.70 -34.98 31.59
CA ALA A 6 2.56 -33.83 31.37
C ALA A 6 1.67 -32.59 31.54
N SER A 7 1.83 -31.87 32.65
CA SER A 7 1.17 -30.58 32.86
C SER A 7 2.04 -29.46 32.32
N GLU A 8 1.39 -28.58 31.58
CA GLU A 8 1.94 -27.63 30.63
C GLU A 8 2.67 -26.46 31.29
N GLN A 9 3.77 -26.04 30.68
CA GLN A 9 4.50 -24.83 31.06
C GLN A 9 3.60 -23.62 30.82
N ASN A 10 3.36 -22.86 31.89
CA ASN A 10 2.62 -21.62 31.90
C ASN A 10 3.37 -20.56 31.06
N ASN A 11 3.13 -20.57 29.75
CA ASN A 11 3.67 -19.57 28.83
C ASN A 11 2.85 -18.28 28.94
N SER A 12 3.17 -17.48 29.95
CA SER A 12 2.66 -16.13 30.11
C SER A 12 3.40 -15.20 29.14
N GLN A 13 3.00 -15.20 27.87
CA GLN A 13 3.37 -14.16 26.92
C GLN A 13 2.20 -13.21 26.75
N SER A 14 2.19 -12.18 27.59
CA SER A 14 1.42 -10.97 27.40
C SER A 14 1.89 -10.29 26.12
N LEU A 15 1.16 -10.46 25.03
CA LEU A 15 1.35 -9.69 23.81
C LEU A 15 0.70 -8.32 23.99
N THR A 16 1.50 -7.31 24.33
CA THR A 16 1.10 -5.92 24.16
C THR A 16 1.26 -5.54 22.67
N PRO A 17 0.26 -4.91 22.04
CA PRO A 17 0.46 -4.32 20.72
C PRO A 17 1.30 -3.04 20.86
N PRO A 18 2.30 -2.77 20.00
CA PRO A 18 2.87 -1.44 19.92
C PRO A 18 1.87 -0.49 19.23
N ALA A 19 1.12 0.27 20.02
CA ALA A 19 0.76 1.65 19.65
C ALA A 19 1.97 2.49 20.07
N GLN A 20 2.66 3.26 19.22
CA GLN A 20 2.24 4.47 18.52
C GLN A 20 3.17 4.59 17.29
N GLY A 21 2.72 4.92 16.08
CA GLY A 21 2.42 6.30 15.70
C GLY A 21 3.71 7.13 15.61
N GLU A 22 4.58 6.87 14.62
CA GLU A 22 5.66 7.80 14.30
C GLU A 22 5.11 8.99 13.51
N PRO A 23 5.47 10.24 13.86
CA PRO A 23 5.06 11.40 13.10
C PRO A 23 5.72 11.33 11.72
N ARG A 24 4.90 11.26 10.65
CA ARG A 24 5.40 11.41 9.28
C ARG A 24 5.99 12.81 9.19
N SER A 25 7.31 12.87 9.13
CA SER A 25 8.11 14.06 8.95
C SER A 25 7.65 14.82 7.72
N GLU A 26 7.07 16.00 7.94
CA GLU A 26 7.12 17.07 6.96
C GLU A 26 8.59 17.43 6.73
N THR A 27 9.12 17.08 5.57
CA THR A 27 10.21 17.84 4.96
C THR A 27 9.81 18.14 3.53
N SER A 28 9.22 19.32 3.36
CA SER A 28 9.26 20.03 2.09
C SER A 28 10.72 20.33 1.76
N GLN A 29 11.26 19.80 0.68
CA GLN A 29 12.37 20.43 -0.04
C GLN A 29 12.53 19.77 -1.42
N SER A 30 12.01 20.46 -2.44
CA SER A 30 12.67 20.51 -3.74
C SER A 30 14.05 21.16 -3.56
N PRO A 31 15.09 20.61 -4.20
CA PRO A 31 16.00 21.49 -4.92
C PRO A 31 16.35 20.96 -6.31
N GLU A 32 16.43 21.91 -7.23
CA GLU A 32 16.85 21.78 -8.60
C GLU A 32 18.34 21.38 -8.72
N GLY A 33 18.72 20.55 -9.69
CA GLY A 33 20.15 20.34 -9.98
C GLY A 33 20.58 19.13 -10.82
N SER A 34 20.27 19.15 -12.12
CA SER A 34 21.15 18.78 -13.26
C SER A 34 22.02 17.49 -13.27
N LYS A 35 21.69 16.61 -14.25
CA LYS A 35 22.55 16.10 -15.37
C LYS A 35 23.54 14.93 -15.04
N LEU A 36 23.59 13.75 -15.70
CA LEU A 36 23.81 13.43 -17.14
C LEU A 36 23.54 11.90 -17.45
N GLN A 37 22.55 11.66 -18.31
CA GLN A 37 22.36 10.66 -19.39
C GLN A 37 23.25 9.40 -19.62
N SER A 38 22.60 8.25 -19.91
CA SER A 38 23.02 7.30 -20.97
C SER A 38 21.82 6.56 -21.62
N LYS A 39 21.78 6.57 -22.95
CA LYS A 39 20.69 6.14 -23.87
C LYS A 39 20.55 4.61 -23.99
N ASN A 40 19.32 4.12 -24.30
CA ASN A 40 18.95 3.53 -25.61
C ASN A 40 17.41 3.36 -25.74
N ASN A 41 16.92 3.61 -26.96
CA ASN A 41 15.51 3.80 -27.39
C ASN A 41 14.60 2.56 -27.25
N ASP A 42 13.30 2.78 -26.99
CA ASP A 42 12.20 2.60 -27.98
C ASP A 42 10.83 2.82 -27.32
N GLY A 43 10.13 3.91 -27.72
CA GLY A 43 8.66 4.00 -27.81
C GLY A 43 7.81 4.15 -26.53
N ASP A 44 7.64 5.39 -26.06
CA ASP A 44 6.35 6.09 -25.89
C ASP A 44 6.67 7.43 -25.19
N ASP A 45 6.41 8.54 -25.88
CA ASP A 45 6.37 9.87 -25.26
C ASP A 45 5.23 9.87 -24.25
N ASP A 46 5.51 10.18 -22.98
CA ASP A 46 4.73 11.15 -22.22
C ASP A 46 5.55 11.60 -20.99
N ASP A 47 5.71 12.91 -20.88
CA ASP A 47 6.35 13.67 -19.80
C ASP A 47 5.62 13.46 -18.44
N ASP A 48 5.74 12.27 -17.83
CA ASP A 48 5.22 11.96 -16.49
C ASP A 48 6.35 11.40 -15.59
N ASP A 49 7.40 12.16 -15.36
CA ASP A 49 8.44 11.80 -14.38
C ASP A 49 7.96 11.95 -12.91
N ASP A 50 6.73 12.45 -12.69
CA ASP A 50 6.15 12.67 -11.36
C ASP A 50 5.24 11.53 -10.87
N ASP A 51 4.60 10.77 -11.76
CA ASP A 51 3.72 9.67 -11.37
C ASP A 51 4.50 8.38 -11.09
N ASP A 52 4.34 7.82 -9.88
CA ASP A 52 5.03 6.60 -9.49
C ASP A 52 4.53 5.37 -10.29
N GLU A 53 5.30 4.29 -10.30
CA GLU A 53 4.93 3.07 -11.04
C GLU A 53 3.59 2.49 -10.56
N TRP A 54 3.20 2.76 -9.31
CA TRP A 54 1.98 2.26 -8.71
C TRP A 54 0.75 3.03 -9.21
N ASP A 55 0.81 4.35 -9.27
CA ASP A 55 -0.21 5.24 -9.81
C ASP A 55 -0.41 4.98 -11.30
N LYS A 56 0.69 4.87 -12.07
CA LYS A 56 0.62 4.48 -13.50
C LYS A 56 -0.09 3.15 -13.70
N ARG A 57 0.13 2.17 -12.82
CA ARG A 57 -0.59 0.88 -12.89
C ARG A 57 -2.07 1.04 -12.60
N ILE A 58 -2.46 1.85 -11.62
CA ILE A 58 -3.87 2.07 -11.26
C ILE A 58 -4.61 2.85 -12.34
N GLN A 59 -3.97 3.86 -12.93
CA GLN A 59 -4.52 4.58 -14.08
C GLN A 59 -4.75 3.62 -15.26
N ARG A 60 -3.81 2.73 -15.56
CA ARG A 60 -3.94 1.72 -16.63
C ARG A 60 -5.06 0.69 -16.38
N THR A 61 -5.42 0.39 -15.13
CA THR A 61 -6.52 -0.54 -14.83
C THR A 61 -7.90 0.11 -14.89
N GLY A 62 -7.98 1.45 -14.86
CA GLY A 62 -9.24 2.18 -14.75
C GLY A 62 -9.84 2.20 -13.34
N CYS A 63 -9.10 1.74 -12.32
CA CYS A 63 -9.54 1.71 -10.91
C CYS A 63 -9.12 2.96 -10.13
N PHE A 64 -8.84 4.07 -10.84
CA PHE A 64 -8.34 5.29 -10.23
C PHE A 64 -9.39 5.97 -9.33
N GLU A 65 -10.66 5.91 -9.69
CA GLU A 65 -11.74 6.53 -8.90
C GLU A 65 -11.89 5.83 -7.53
N GLU A 66 -11.84 4.50 -7.47
CA GLU A 66 -11.88 3.77 -6.21
C GLU A 66 -10.64 4.02 -5.36
N ASN A 67 -9.48 4.18 -6.00
CA ASN A 67 -8.25 4.57 -5.33
C ASN A 67 -8.36 5.97 -4.71
N GLU A 68 -8.86 6.95 -5.47
CA GLU A 68 -9.06 8.32 -4.99
C GLU A 68 -10.02 8.35 -3.80
N ARG A 69 -11.16 7.64 -3.88
CA ARG A 69 -12.10 7.54 -2.75
C ARG A 69 -11.46 6.95 -1.49
N LEU A 70 -10.59 5.96 -1.64
CA LEU A 70 -9.83 5.39 -0.52
C LEU A 70 -8.85 6.41 0.07
N LEU A 71 -8.11 7.13 -0.77
CA LEU A 71 -7.16 8.17 -0.35
C LEU A 71 -7.87 9.33 0.35
N VAL A 72 -9.02 9.78 -0.16
CA VAL A 72 -9.87 10.81 0.47
C VAL A 72 -10.34 10.35 1.84
N CYS A 73 -10.88 9.14 1.97
CA CYS A 73 -11.29 8.63 3.28
C CYS A 73 -10.13 8.57 4.27
N HIS A 74 -8.94 8.15 3.82
CA HIS A 74 -7.76 8.12 4.67
C HIS A 74 -7.29 9.53 5.05
N ALA A 75 -7.35 10.50 4.13
CA ALA A 75 -7.02 11.89 4.41
C ALA A 75 -7.97 12.50 5.45
N ASP A 76 -9.26 12.19 5.36
CA ASP A 76 -10.29 12.68 6.30
C ASP A 76 -10.18 12.03 7.68
N THR A 77 -9.93 10.72 7.73
CA THR A 77 -10.00 9.94 8.98
C THR A 77 -8.65 9.71 9.65
N GLY A 78 -7.56 9.76 8.89
CA GLY A 78 -6.21 9.36 9.31
C GLY A 78 -6.06 7.88 9.66
N ASP A 79 -7.08 7.05 9.40
CA ASP A 79 -7.09 5.63 9.79
C ASP A 79 -7.73 4.76 8.71
N TRP A 80 -6.89 4.01 8.00
CA TRP A 80 -7.28 3.11 6.93
C TRP A 80 -8.28 2.03 7.36
N ARG A 81 -8.36 1.69 8.67
CA ARG A 81 -9.34 0.72 9.18
C ARG A 81 -10.78 1.23 9.10
N LYS A 82 -10.96 2.56 9.15
CA LYS A 82 -12.28 3.19 9.00
C LYS A 82 -12.73 3.24 7.54
N CYS A 83 -11.80 3.05 6.61
CA CYS A 83 -12.02 3.07 5.15
C CYS A 83 -12.18 1.67 4.55
N ALA A 84 -12.68 0.71 5.34
CA ALA A 84 -12.81 -0.69 4.91
C ALA A 84 -13.72 -0.85 3.68
N LYS A 85 -14.72 0.02 3.54
CA LYS A 85 -15.66 0.00 2.41
C LYS A 85 -14.97 0.43 1.11
N GLU A 86 -14.23 1.52 1.16
CA GLU A 86 -13.48 2.09 0.04
C GLU A 86 -12.36 1.12 -0.37
N MET A 87 -11.68 0.53 0.61
CA MET A 87 -10.65 -0.47 0.36
C MET A 87 -11.21 -1.75 -0.29
N LEU A 88 -12.41 -2.19 0.09
CA LEU A 88 -13.05 -3.34 -0.55
C LEU A 88 -13.45 -3.01 -2.00
N ALA A 89 -13.98 -1.81 -2.25
CA ALA A 89 -14.32 -1.37 -3.60
C ALA A 89 -13.09 -1.32 -4.52
N PHE A 90 -11.98 -0.75 -4.04
CA PHE A 90 -10.73 -0.73 -4.79
C PHE A 90 -10.19 -2.14 -5.09
N LYS A 91 -10.22 -3.04 -4.09
CA LYS A 91 -9.81 -4.44 -4.28
C LYS A 91 -10.67 -5.17 -5.31
N GLU A 92 -11.98 -4.95 -5.29
CA GLU A 92 -12.89 -5.59 -6.24
C GLU A 92 -12.65 -5.08 -7.67
N CYS A 93 -12.46 -3.77 -7.86
CA CYS A 93 -12.06 -3.23 -9.15
C CYS A 93 -10.73 -3.81 -9.63
N MET A 94 -9.71 -3.82 -8.76
CA MET A 94 -8.39 -4.35 -9.08
C MET A 94 -8.39 -5.85 -9.33
N LYS A 95 -9.35 -6.60 -8.80
CA LYS A 95 -9.53 -8.02 -9.13
C LYS A 95 -10.14 -8.22 -10.52
N GLN A 96 -11.01 -7.32 -10.95
CA GLN A 96 -11.66 -7.39 -12.26
C GLN A 96 -10.76 -6.89 -13.40
N HIS A 97 -9.97 -5.84 -13.15
CA HIS A 97 -9.18 -5.13 -14.18
C HIS A 97 -7.67 -5.20 -13.95
N GLY A 98 -7.24 -5.21 -12.69
CA GLY A 98 -5.85 -5.43 -12.36
C GLY A 98 -5.52 -6.90 -12.59
N ARG A 99 -4.42 -7.18 -13.28
CA ARG A 99 -3.76 -8.48 -13.14
C ARG A 99 -3.21 -8.54 -11.72
N PHE A 100 -4.08 -8.80 -10.75
CA PHE A 100 -3.64 -9.14 -9.41
C PHE A 100 -2.80 -10.40 -9.60
N GLN A 101 -1.49 -10.27 -9.48
CA GLN A 101 -0.60 -11.42 -9.53
C GLN A 101 -0.83 -12.21 -8.25
N ASP A 102 -1.87 -13.04 -8.26
CA ASP A 102 -2.02 -14.16 -7.35
C ASP A 102 -0.97 -15.21 -7.77
N ASN A 103 0.32 -14.92 -7.54
CA ASN A 103 1.34 -15.95 -7.59
C ASN A 103 1.18 -16.80 -6.32
N ASN A 104 0.32 -17.82 -6.41
CA ASN A 104 0.25 -18.91 -5.45
C ASN A 104 0.44 -20.25 -6.17
#